data_AF-A0A0S8GZ55-F1
#
_entry.id   AF-A0A0S8GZ55-F1
#
_cell.length_a   1.000
_cell.length_b   1.000
_cell.length_c   1.000
_cell.angle_alpha   90.00
_cell.angle_beta   90.00
_cell.angle_gamma   90.00
#
_symmetry.space_group_name_H-M   'P 1'
#
loop_
_entity.id
_entity.type
_entity.pdbx_description
1 polymer ?
#
loop_
_entity_poly.entity_id
_entity_poly.type
_entity_poly.pdbx_seq_one_letter_code
_entity_poly.pdbx_strand_id
1 'polypeptide(L)' 'MAQKKKRDIEKRYSIKETAAKLRRLADCLETGRPFRIQIARERVYIPARAVFNIEHEREGKNEEVEFQFKWINI' A
#
# COMPACT_ATOMS: atom_id res chain seq x y z
N MET A 1 -11.70 -14.45 14.43
CA MET A 1 -10.40 -14.04 13.85
C MET A 1 -9.56 -13.39 14.92
N ALA A 2 -8.26 -13.66 15.02
CA ALA A 2 -7.41 -12.99 16.00
C ALA A 2 -7.30 -11.49 15.68
N GLN A 3 -7.50 -10.63 16.68
CA GLN A 3 -7.38 -9.19 16.51
C GLN A 3 -5.93 -8.84 16.18
N LYS A 4 -5.71 -8.19 15.03
CA LYS A 4 -4.37 -7.70 14.67
C LYS A 4 -3.98 -6.59 15.63
N LYS A 5 -2.71 -6.60 16.07
CA LYS A 5 -2.15 -5.52 16.89
C LYS A 5 -2.13 -4.21 16.09
N LYS A 6 -2.24 -3.08 16.78
CA LYS A 6 -2.00 -1.76 16.19
C LYS A 6 -0.60 -1.76 15.56
N ARG A 7 -0.51 -1.26 14.33
CA ARG A 7 0.71 -1.26 13.53
C ARG A 7 0.81 0.06 12.79
N ASP A 8 1.92 0.76 12.99
CA ASP A 8 2.24 2.04 12.36
C ASP A 8 3.74 2.03 12.04
N ILE A 9 4.07 1.88 10.75
CA ILE A 9 5.45 1.64 10.29
C ILE A 9 5.63 2.28 8.92
N GLU A 10 6.61 3.18 8.80
CA GLU A 10 7.15 3.65 7.53
C GLU A 10 8.38 2.82 7.14
N LYS A 11 8.51 2.46 5.86
CA LYS A 11 9.71 1.78 5.34
C LYS A 11 10.13 2.37 4.00
N ARG A 12 11.36 2.89 3.95
CA ARG A 12 12.02 3.30 2.72
C ARG A 12 12.56 2.10 1.96
N TYR A 13 12.46 2.18 0.63
CA TYR A 13 12.96 1.20 -0.33
C TYR A 13 13.84 1.90 -1.35
N SER A 14 14.72 1.15 -2.02
CA SER A 14 15.43 1.65 -3.18
C SER A 14 14.47 1.93 -4.34
N ILE A 15 14.86 2.81 -5.29
CA ILE A 15 14.06 3.12 -6.49
C ILE A 15 13.67 1.85 -7.24
N LYS A 16 14.61 0.90 -7.40
CA LYS A 16 14.38 -0.39 -8.08
C LYS A 16 13.29 -1.20 -7.38
N GLU A 17 13.36 -1.28 -6.05
CA GLU A 17 12.37 -2.00 -5.25
C GLU A 17 11.01 -1.32 -5.24
N THR A 18 10.96 0.02 -5.26
CA THR A 18 9.72 0.79 -5.36
C THR A 18 9.07 0.57 -6.72
N ALA A 19 9.81 0.75 -7.82
CA ALA A 19 9.30 0.55 -9.17
C ALA A 19 8.81 -0.89 -9.39
N ALA A 20 9.51 -1.91 -8.86
CA ALA A 20 9.07 -3.29 -8.94
C ALA A 20 7.73 -3.54 -8.21
N LYS A 21 7.50 -2.89 -7.07
CA LYS A 21 6.23 -2.98 -6.35
C LYS A 21 5.10 -2.30 -7.11
N LEU A 22 5.35 -1.10 -7.66
CA LEU A 22 4.36 -0.35 -8.43
C LEU A 22 3.90 -1.10 -9.67
N ARG A 23 4.81 -1.72 -10.43
CA ARG A 23 4.43 -2.52 -11.62
C ARG A 23 3.54 -3.71 -11.23
N ARG A 24 3.94 -4.49 -10.23
CA ARG A 24 3.13 -5.61 -9.73
C ARG A 24 1.76 -5.17 -9.21
N LEU A 25 1.70 -3.99 -8.59
CA LEU A 25 0.44 -3.40 -8.16
C LEU A 25 -0.42 -3.11 -9.38
N ALA A 26 0.09 -2.35 -10.36
CA ALA A 26 -0.61 -2.02 -11.60
C ALA A 26 -1.18 -3.28 -12.27
N ASP A 27 -0.37 -4.34 -12.43
CA ASP A 27 -0.82 -5.62 -12.99
C ASP A 27 -2.01 -6.22 -12.20
N CYS A 28 -2.00 -6.13 -10.88
CA CYS A 28 -3.09 -6.63 -10.04
C CYS A 28 -4.37 -5.79 -10.20
N LEU A 29 -4.24 -4.46 -10.31
CA LEU A 29 -5.38 -3.56 -10.51
C LEU A 29 -6.06 -3.81 -11.85
N GLU A 30 -5.27 -3.86 -12.92
CA GLU A 30 -5.76 -4.08 -14.28
C GLU A 30 -6.42 -5.46 -14.44
N THR A 31 -5.95 -6.46 -13.70
CA THR A 31 -6.49 -7.83 -13.75
C THR A 31 -7.56 -8.12 -12.70
N GLY A 32 -7.93 -7.15 -11.86
CA GLY A 32 -8.90 -7.34 -10.78
C GLY A 32 -8.45 -8.36 -9.72
N ARG A 33 -7.14 -8.56 -9.55
CA ARG A 33 -6.58 -9.55 -8.63
C ARG A 33 -6.15 -8.90 -7.31
N PRO A 34 -6.18 -9.65 -6.20
CA PRO A 34 -5.61 -9.21 -4.93
C PRO A 34 -4.10 -8.99 -5.02
N PHE A 35 -3.60 -7.94 -4.37
CA PHE A 35 -2.17 -7.63 -4.33
C PHE A 35 -1.52 -8.14 -3.03
N ARG A 36 -0.39 -8.82 -3.18
CA ARG A 36 0.43 -9.30 -2.05
C ARG A 36 1.74 -8.52 -1.99
N ILE A 37 2.03 -7.96 -0.82
CA ILE A 37 3.23 -7.16 -0.57
C ILE A 37 3.84 -7.52 0.79
N GLN A 38 5.17 -7.38 0.92
CA GLN A 38 5.85 -7.51 2.20
C GLN A 38 6.35 -6.15 2.69
N ILE A 39 5.91 -5.76 3.89
CA ILE A 39 6.24 -4.48 4.53
C ILE A 39 6.80 -4.80 5.92
N ALA A 40 8.04 -4.39 6.20
CA ALA A 40 8.69 -4.62 7.49
C ALA A 40 8.54 -6.07 8.03
N ARG A 41 8.83 -7.07 7.18
CA ARG A 41 8.71 -8.53 7.45
C ARG A 41 7.29 -9.08 7.60
N GLU A 42 6.26 -8.26 7.48
CA GLU A 42 4.87 -8.73 7.44
C GLU A 42 4.38 -8.84 6.00
N ARG A 43 3.71 -9.96 5.68
CA ARG A 43 3.00 -10.13 4.40
C ARG A 43 1.60 -9.53 4.53
N VAL A 44 1.34 -8.48 3.76
CA VAL A 44 0.05 -7.81 3.68
C VAL A 44 -0.67 -8.28 2.42
N TYR A 45 -1.95 -8.62 2.58
CA TYR A 45 -2.85 -9.02 1.51
C TYR A 45 -3.89 -7.93 1.29
N ILE A 46 -3.77 -7.21 0.19
CA ILE A 46 -4.71 -6.17 -0.21
C ILE A 46 -5.77 -6.84 -1.09
N PRO A 47 -7.05 -6.84 -0.67
CA PRO A 47 -8.10 -7.48 -1.44
C PRO A 47 -8.40 -6.68 -2.72
N ALA A 48 -8.89 -7.34 -3.77
CA ALA A 48 -9.27 -6.68 -5.04
C ALA A 48 -10.38 -5.61 -4.86
N ARG A 49 -11.18 -5.73 -3.79
CA ARG A 49 -12.22 -4.76 -3.42
C ARG A 49 -11.71 -3.53 -2.64
N ALA A 50 -10.40 -3.40 -2.45
CA ALA A 50 -9.86 -2.23 -1.78
C ALA A 50 -10.22 -0.96 -2.57
N VAL A 51 -10.41 0.15 -1.87
CA VAL A 51 -10.60 1.46 -2.49
C VAL A 51 -9.24 2.13 -2.63
N PHE A 52 -9.01 2.74 -3.80
CA PHE A 52 -7.75 3.37 -4.19
C PHE A 52 -7.91 4.88 -4.21
N ASN A 53 -7.08 5.57 -3.44
CA ASN A 53 -7.06 7.03 -3.38
C ASN A 53 -5.64 7.54 -3.65
N ILE A 54 -5.56 8.76 -4.18
CA ILE A 54 -4.32 9.54 -4.20
C ILE A 54 -4.56 10.75 -3.30
N GLU A 55 -3.81 10.84 -2.21
CA GLU A 55 -3.83 11.98 -1.30
C GLU A 55 -2.63 12.88 -1.62
N HIS A 56 -2.81 14.19 -1.54
CA HIS A 56 -1.76 15.18 -1.73
C HIS A 56 -1.87 16.21 -0.62
N GLU A 57 -0.76 16.43 0.08
CA GLU A 57 -0.70 17.29 1.26
C GLU A 57 0.44 18.28 1.16
N ARG A 58 0.19 19.50 1.65
CA ARG A 58 1.19 20.54 1.85
C ARG A 58 1.09 21.05 3.27
N GLU A 59 2.18 20.91 4.01
CA GLU A 59 2.28 21.38 5.38
C GLU A 59 3.66 22.01 5.62
N GLY A 60 3.69 23.31 5.94
CA GLY A 60 4.94 24.05 6.15
C GLY A 60 5.85 24.03 4.91
N LYS A 61 6.96 23.28 5.00
CA LYS A 61 7.93 23.08 3.90
C LYS A 61 7.83 21.69 3.27
N ASN A 62 6.89 20.87 3.70
CA ASN A 62 6.68 19.52 3.22
C ASN A 62 5.64 19.52 2.09
N GLU A 63 5.87 18.64 1.11
CA GLU A 63 4.94 18.36 0.02
C GLU A 63 4.95 16.85 -0.20
N GLU A 64 3.77 16.23 -0.07
CA GLU A 64 3.63 14.78 -0.01
C GLU A 64 2.53 14.31 -0.95
N VAL A 65 2.77 13.19 -1.63
CA VAL A 65 1.78 12.48 -2.44
C VAL A 65 1.77 11.03 -2.01
N GLU A 66 0.61 10.55 -1.58
CA GLU A 66 0.43 9.18 -1.11
C GLU A 66 -0.57 8.42 -1.99
N PHE A 67 -0.17 7.21 -2.40
CA PHE A 67 -1.09 6.23 -2.98
C PHE A 67 -1.61 5.36 -1.86
N GLN A 68 -2.91 5.43 -1.61
CA GLN A 68 -3.54 4.79 -0.46
C GLN A 68 -4.53 3.72 -0.87
N PHE A 69 -4.58 2.67 -0.04
CA PHE A 69 -5.44 1.50 -0.20
C PHE A 69 -6.24 1.34 1.08
N LYS A 70 -7.57 1.44 1.01
CA LYS A 70 -8.45 1.28 2.17
C LYS A 70 -9.36 0.07 2.00
N TRP A 71 -9.45 -0.78 3.02
CA TRP A 71 -10.38 -1.91 3.04
C TRP A 71 -10.75 -2.30 4.48
N ILE A 72 -11.90 -2.96 4.61
CA ILE A 72 -12.33 -3.59 5.87
C ILE A 72 -11.87 -5.05 5.86
N ASN A 73 -11.16 -5.45 6.92
CA ASN A 73 -10.84 -6.85 7.19
C ASN A 73 -12.13 -7.52 7.69
N ILE A 74 -12.65 -8.47 6.92
CA ILE A 74 -13.82 -9.30 7.27
C ILE A 74 -13.29 -10.63 7.78
#